data_AF-A0A392R732-F1
#
_entry.id   AF-A0A392R732-F1
#
_cell.length_a   1.000
_cell.length_b   1.000
_cell.length_c   1.000
_cell.angle_alpha   90.00
_cell.angle_beta   90.00
_cell.angle_gamma   90.00
#
_symmetry.space_group_name_H-M   'P 1'
#
loop_
_entity.id
_entity.type
_entity.pdbx_description
1 polymer ?
#
loop_
_entity_poly.entity_id
_entity_poly.type
_entity_poly.pdbx_seq_one_letter_code
_entity_poly.pdbx_strand_id
1 'polypeptide(L)' 'MTTIGILMAITASQNWPLFQLDVNTAFLHGDLNKEVYMKPPPGLEVPHPDLMCKLQ' A
#
# COMPACT_ATOMS: atom_id res chain seq x y z
N MET A 1 -1.18 16.97 7.35
CA MET A 1 0.24 16.53 7.29
C MET A 1 0.98 16.78 8.62
N THR A 2 0.33 16.64 9.77
CA THR A 2 0.93 16.94 11.09
C THR A 2 1.27 15.67 11.87
N THR A 3 0.49 14.61 11.72
CA THR A 3 0.63 13.37 12.51
C THR A 3 1.95 12.62 12.22
N ILE A 4 2.36 12.52 10.95
CA ILE A 4 3.61 11.83 10.58
C ILE A 4 4.82 12.60 11.13
N GLY A 5 4.81 13.93 11.05
CA GLY A 5 5.88 14.77 11.62
C GLY A 5 6.03 14.60 13.13
N ILE A 6 4.92 14.56 13.86
CA ILE A 6 4.92 14.32 15.32
C ILE A 6 5.48 12.93 15.64
N LEU A 7 5.05 11.90 14.90
CA LEU A 7 5.55 10.53 15.07
C LEU A 7 7.07 10.44 14.84
N MET A 8 7.58 11.11 13.80
CA MET A 8 9.02 11.20 13.51
C MET A 8 9.78 11.94 14.61
N ALA A 9 9.23 13.03 15.16
CA ALA A 9 9.87 13.76 16.25
C ALA A 9 9.99 12.90 17.52
N ILE A 10 8.96 12.13 17.87
CA ILE A 10 8.96 11.24 19.04
C ILE A 10 10.00 10.13 18.86
N THR A 11 9.96 9.43 17.73
CA THR A 11 10.89 8.33 17.43
C THR A 11 12.35 8.80 17.41
N ALA A 12 12.64 9.97 16.83
CA ALA A 12 13.97 10.58 16.87
C ALA A 12 14.41 10.93 18.29
N SER A 13 13.51 11.50 19.12
CA SER A 13 13.84 11.85 20.52
C SER A 13 14.12 10.63 21.40
N GLN A 14 13.48 9.49 21.10
CA GLN A 14 13.62 8.24 21.84
C GLN A 14 14.67 7.30 21.23
N ASN A 15 15.32 7.72 20.13
CA ASN A 15 16.30 6.94 19.39
C ASN A 15 15.77 5.55 18.97
N TRP A 16 14.49 5.49 18.60
CA TRP A 16 13.83 4.25 18.23
C TRP A 16 14.13 3.88 16.77
N PRO A 17 14.33 2.58 16.48
CA PRO A 17 14.49 2.12 15.11
C PRO A 17 13.19 2.39 14.32
N LEU A 18 13.35 3.07 13.19
CA LEU A 18 12.27 3.41 12.27
C LEU A 18 12.41 2.55 11.01
N PHE A 19 11.36 1.81 10.68
CA PHE A 19 11.27 1.06 9.43
C PHE A 19 10.20 1.69 8.57
N GLN A 20 10.61 2.23 7.43
CA GLN A 20 9.67 2.78 6.44
C GLN A 20 9.19 1.64 5.55
N LEU A 21 7.87 1.44 5.53
CA LEU A 21 7.25 0.56 4.55
C LEU A 21 7.07 1.35 3.26
N ASP A 22 7.88 1.04 2.26
CA ASP A 22 7.71 1.58 0.91
C ASP A 22 6.58 0.82 0.21
N VAL A 23 5.37 1.38 0.28
CA VAL A 23 4.21 0.85 -0.44
C VAL A 23 4.12 1.61 -1.76
N ASN A 24 4.43 0.93 -2.86
CA ASN A 24 4.11 1.42 -4.21
C ASN A 24 2.58 1.36 -4.41
N THR A 25 1.87 2.35 -3.88
CA THR A 25 0.44 2.52 -4.17
C THR A 25 0.30 3.23 -5.51
N ALA A 26 -0.12 2.50 -6.54
CA ALA A 26 -0.56 3.12 -7.79
C ALA A 26 -1.90 3.81 -7.55
N PHE A 27 -1.86 5.04 -7.03
CA PHE A 27 -3.04 5.89 -6.97
C PHE A 27 -3.41 6.32 -8.39
N LEU A 28 -4.50 5.78 -8.91
CA LEU A 28 -5.09 6.30 -10.13
C LEU A 28 -5.82 7.59 -9.75
N HIS A 29 -5.23 8.73 -10.10
CA HIS A 29 -5.85 10.04 -9.90
C HIS A 29 -6.96 10.27 -10.93
N GLY A 30 -8.11 9.62 -10.74
CA GLY A 30 -9.29 9.78 -11.58
C GLY A 30 -10.18 8.53 -11.59
N ASP A 31 -11.40 8.68 -12.09
CA ASP A 31 -12.32 7.56 -12.21
C ASP A 31 -11.78 6.51 -13.18
N LEU A 32 -11.92 5.25 -12.77
CA LEU A 32 -11.50 4.12 -13.56
C LEU A 32 -12.52 3.85 -14.67
N ASN A 33 -12.35 4.50 -15.82
CA ASN A 33 -13.26 4.33 -16.96
C ASN A 33 -13.19 2.93 -17.63
N LYS A 34 -12.26 2.07 -17.21
CA LYS A 34 -12.08 0.70 -17.71
C LYS A 34 -11.87 -0.24 -16.54
N GLU A 35 -12.35 -1.48 -16.65
CA GLU A 35 -12.04 -2.48 -15.63
C GLU A 35 -10.55 -2.83 -15.66
N VAL A 36 -9.84 -2.53 -14.58
CA VAL A 36 -8.44 -2.91 -14.40
C VAL A 36 -8.37 -4.06 -13.41
N TYR A 37 -7.61 -5.09 -13.79
CA TYR A 37 -7.37 -6.27 -12.97
C TYR A 37 -5.87 -6.35 -12.66
N MET A 38 -5.54 -6.78 -11.46
CA MET A 38 -4.17 -7.03 -11.02
C MET A 38 -3.99 -8.49 -10.61
N LYS A 39 -2.76 -8.98 -10.76
CA LYS A 39 -2.41 -10.31 -10.24
C LYS A 39 -2.52 -10.30 -8.71
N PRO A 40 -2.98 -11.40 -8.09
CA PRO A 40 -2.93 -11.56 -6.64
C PRO A 40 -1.52 -11.31 -6.11
N PRO A 41 -1.38 -10.61 -4.96
CA PRO A 41 -0.08 -10.37 -4.38
C PRO A 41 0.58 -11.70 -3.94
N PRO A 42 1.93 -11.76 -3.92
CA PRO A 42 2.64 -12.90 -3.39
C PRO A 42 2.20 -13.19 -1.95
N GLY A 43 1.90 -14.46 -1.64
CA GLY A 43 1.47 -14.88 -0.30
C GLY A 43 -0.05 -14.86 -0.06
N LEU A 44 -0.85 -14.41 -1.03
CA LEU A 44 -2.30 -14.62 -1.01
C LEU A 44 -2.63 -15.98 -1.65
N GLU A 45 -3.29 -16.87 -0.91
CA GLU A 45 -3.78 -18.12 -1.46
C GLU A 45 -4.99 -17.86 -2.35
N VAL A 46 -4.84 -18.20 -3.64
CA VAL A 46 -5.91 -18.03 -4.64
C VAL A 46 -6.55 -19.39 -4.93
N PRO A 47 -7.89 -19.54 -4.80
CA PRO A 47 -8.55 -20.83 -5.03
C PRO A 47 -8.45 -21.33 -6.46
N HIS A 48 -8.30 -20.42 -7.43
CA HIS A 48 -8.19 -20.73 -8.86
C HIS A 48 -7.09 -19.88 -9.50
N PRO A 49 -6.30 -20.44 -10.45
CA PRO A 49 -5.19 -19.72 -11.10
C PRO A 49 -5.61 -18.47 -11.89
N ASP A 50 -6.84 -18.45 -12.41
CA ASP A 50 -7.35 -17.37 -13.25
C ASP A 50 -8.00 -16.23 -12.45
N LEU A 51 -8.02 -16.33 -11.11
CA LEU A 51 -8.63 -15.31 -10.27
C LEU A 51 -7.71 -14.08 -10.21
N MET A 52 -8.22 -12.93 -10.66
CA MET A 52 -7.53 -11.65 -10.60
C MET A 52 -8.25 -10.70 -9.64
N CYS A 53 -7.50 -9.78 -9.02
CA CYS A 53 -8.09 -8.76 -8.17
C CYS A 53 -8.58 -7.60 -9.03
N LYS A 54 -9.87 -7.26 -8.96
CA LYS A 54 -10.40 -6.07 -9.62
C LYS A 54 -10.00 -4.81 -8.84
N LEU A 55 -9.44 -3.83 -9.53
CA LEU A 55 -9.16 -2.52 -8.98
C LEU A 55 -10.46 -1.70 -9.01
N GLN A 56 -10.90 -1.24 -7.84
CA GLN A 56 -12.09 -0.40 -7.68
C GLN A 56 -11.72 1.07 -7.53
#